data_AF-R9B1C3-F1
#
_entry.id   AF-R9B1C3-F1
#
_cell.length_a   1.000
_cell.length_b   1.000
_cell.length_c   1.000
_cell.angle_alpha   90.00
_cell.angle_beta   90.00
_cell.angle_gamma   90.00
#
_symmetry.space_group_name_H-M   'P 1'
#
loop_
_entity.id
_entity.type
_entity.pdbx_description
1 polymer ?
#
loop_
_entity_poly.entity_id
_entity_poly.type
_entity_poly.pdbx_seq_one_letter_code
_entity_poly.pdbx_strand_id
1 'polypeptide(L)'
;MSSTSFTDFNDLHVSCGLEEVARQIHTAISNLKFSPEPPKNATHNLQGQTSEIAENLVVESKGEAGISPENTAQDESSPEVQMEKWIARFCLIEGETNVWDDYGKKIWKKAAFQTMLGGKKVFDAWNSHPKRKTISSDDANGRATGESHIKAKEMSERFIMLEGKKSCWDTFRREMVSTDVMKDNWAGAYEMWAKARDKRMIWHEDLVFVPSMHIREGQINTYDGMEISPIMDDKNQIVPQAEALEMCSPIINLVKFLCGKEDDAYEWLMKWLAYPLQHPGAKMNTSVLLCSAVQGSGKSLFFEKIMTRIYGEKYSVTLGQNGLESIYTDWAERKLYCLFEEIFNNKSKFGMMGLIKHMITGEKIRIEKKFMSGYSQNNHINCVFLSNEVQPLAIEERDRRFLVLEPNQKLGDDLKRLIENCLEPDSNAISAFYTYLLSQDLTDFTPYTEPPMTKAKHKIIQFGLPGWKLFLDDWRAGVLDNPFVCCLSDDLYIAYRQWCHKNGEKTIPANKFLSLIASERVVAKGHGRVYEDVVTGVGYQEQRKVVQRRMIFTANCPKDKKQADWLSSQVKQFRAKLKGDHDVPPVL
;
A
#
# COMPACT_ATOMS: atom_id res chain seq x y z
N MET A 1 39.40 -16.49 -3.34
CA MET A 1 39.50 -15.14 -2.76
C MET A 1 38.08 -14.59 -2.72
N SER A 2 37.52 -14.42 -1.53
CA SER A 2 36.12 -14.04 -1.31
C SER A 2 35.89 -12.59 -1.72
N SER A 3 34.94 -12.37 -2.63
CA SER A 3 34.51 -11.04 -3.08
C SER A 3 33.59 -10.40 -2.04
N THR A 4 34.17 -9.77 -1.01
CA THR A 4 33.46 -8.75 -0.23
C THR A 4 33.46 -7.47 -1.04
N SER A 5 32.30 -7.06 -1.53
CA SER A 5 32.10 -5.75 -2.15
C SER A 5 32.25 -4.67 -1.08
N PHE A 6 33.27 -3.82 -1.18
CA PHE A 6 33.39 -2.64 -0.32
C PHE A 6 32.22 -1.71 -0.64
N THR A 7 31.37 -1.44 0.36
CA THR A 7 30.11 -0.72 0.14
C THR A 7 30.25 0.78 0.29
N ASP A 8 31.32 1.25 0.93
CA ASP A 8 31.62 2.66 1.07
C ASP A 8 33.15 2.95 1.11
N PHE A 9 33.50 4.24 1.21
CA PHE A 9 34.90 4.66 1.29
C PHE A 9 35.58 4.32 2.62
N ASN A 10 34.83 4.02 3.68
CA ASN A 10 35.41 3.60 4.95
C ASN A 10 35.87 2.14 4.88
N ASP A 11 35.05 1.27 4.28
CA ASP A 11 35.40 -0.12 3.98
C ASP A 11 36.67 -0.18 3.12
N LEU A 12 36.73 0.66 2.08
CA LEU A 12 37.87 0.75 1.17
C LEU A 12 39.12 1.35 1.84
N HIS A 13 38.95 2.36 2.71
CA HIS A 13 40.06 2.94 3.48
C HIS A 13 40.68 1.90 4.41
N VAL A 14 39.85 1.16 5.16
CA VAL A 14 40.30 0.16 6.13
C VAL A 14 41.03 -0.99 5.44
N SER A 15 40.61 -1.38 4.22
CA SER A 15 41.22 -2.48 3.48
C SER A 15 42.42 -2.08 2.62
N CYS A 16 42.42 -0.86 2.05
CA CYS A 16 43.34 -0.47 0.97
C CYS A 16 44.08 0.86 1.23
N GLY A 17 43.78 1.57 2.32
CA GLY A 17 44.43 2.82 2.68
C GLY A 17 43.81 4.07 2.04
N LEU A 18 44.18 5.25 2.55
CA LEU A 18 43.62 6.54 2.12
C LEU A 18 43.99 6.91 0.68
N GLU A 19 45.12 6.43 0.18
CA GLU A 19 45.59 6.73 -1.18
C GLU A 19 44.65 6.17 -2.25
N GLU A 20 44.10 4.97 -2.03
CA GLU A 20 43.19 4.34 -2.99
C GLU A 20 41.80 5.01 -2.98
N VAL A 21 41.34 5.47 -1.81
CA VAL A 21 40.12 6.30 -1.70
C VAL A 21 40.31 7.62 -2.44
N ALA A 22 41.46 8.29 -2.24
CA ALA A 22 41.78 9.53 -2.93
C ALA A 22 41.82 9.33 -4.45
N ARG A 23 42.43 8.24 -4.94
CA ARG A 23 42.49 7.91 -6.37
C ARG A 23 41.09 7.76 -6.98
N GLN A 24 40.17 7.07 -6.31
CA GLN A 24 38.80 6.90 -6.80
C GLN A 24 38.04 8.22 -6.87
N ILE A 25 38.17 9.08 -5.85
CA ILE A 25 37.54 10.40 -5.82
C ILE A 25 38.08 11.29 -6.94
N HIS A 26 39.40 11.34 -7.13
CA HIS A 26 40.00 12.16 -8.19
C HIS A 26 39.60 11.69 -9.59
N THR A 27 39.46 10.37 -9.78
CA THR A 27 38.98 9.79 -11.04
C THR A 27 37.51 10.18 -11.29
N ALA A 28 36.66 10.16 -10.26
CA ALA A 28 35.28 10.60 -10.37
C ALA A 28 35.17 12.10 -10.70
N ILE A 29 36.00 12.94 -10.08
CA ILE A 29 36.08 14.38 -10.37
C ILE A 29 36.53 14.62 -11.81
N SER A 30 37.52 13.88 -12.30
CA SER A 30 37.98 14.02 -13.70
C SER A 30 36.96 13.56 -14.75
N ASN A 31 36.00 12.71 -14.35
CA ASN A 31 34.96 12.17 -15.23
C ASN A 31 33.66 13.01 -15.24
N LEU A 32 33.57 14.05 -14.40
CA LEU A 32 32.49 15.03 -14.45
C LEU A 32 32.66 15.92 -15.70
N LYS A 33 31.96 15.59 -16.78
CA LYS A 33 31.75 16.50 -17.92
C LYS A 33 30.47 17.32 -17.66
N PHE A 34 30.64 18.64 -17.68
CA PHE A 34 29.68 19.74 -17.45
C PHE A 34 29.63 20.32 -16.03
N SER A 35 30.29 21.47 -15.88
CA SER A 35 29.87 22.57 -15.01
C SER A 35 29.33 23.68 -15.93
N PRO A 36 28.17 24.32 -15.68
CA PRO A 36 27.75 25.46 -16.49
C PRO A 36 28.76 26.62 -16.34
N GLU A 37 29.06 27.31 -17.44
CA GLU A 37 29.89 28.52 -17.43
C GLU A 37 29.30 29.60 -16.50
N PRO A 38 30.13 30.38 -15.79
CA PRO A 38 29.64 31.57 -15.09
C PRO A 38 29.06 32.58 -16.10
N PRO A 39 27.98 33.30 -15.76
CA PRO A 39 27.33 34.24 -16.68
C PRO A 39 28.30 35.35 -17.13
N LYS A 40 28.37 35.58 -18.45
CA LYS A 40 29.29 36.50 -19.14
C LYS A 40 28.94 38.00 -19.03
N ASN A 41 27.98 38.38 -18.19
CA ASN A 41 27.58 39.78 -18.00
C ASN A 41 27.81 40.25 -16.55
N ALA A 42 29.03 40.71 -16.28
CA ALA A 42 29.29 41.62 -15.18
C ALA A 42 28.77 43.01 -15.56
N THR A 43 27.64 43.45 -15.01
CA THR A 43 27.27 44.87 -15.03
C THR A 43 28.10 45.62 -14.00
N HIS A 44 29.39 45.79 -14.29
CA HIS A 44 30.19 46.89 -13.77
C HIS A 44 30.01 48.08 -14.72
N ASN A 45 29.05 48.96 -14.43
CA ASN A 45 29.06 50.32 -14.98
C ASN A 45 29.70 51.24 -13.95
N LEU A 46 31.03 51.32 -14.02
CA LEU A 46 31.82 52.40 -13.45
C LEU A 46 32.70 52.94 -14.58
N GLN A 47 32.19 53.95 -15.29
CA GLN A 47 33.00 54.91 -16.03
C GLN A 47 32.53 56.30 -15.60
N GLY A 48 33.46 57.03 -14.98
CA GLY A 48 33.23 58.34 -14.39
C GLY A 48 33.42 59.51 -15.36
N GLN A 49 33.75 60.65 -14.73
CA GLN A 49 33.75 62.04 -15.23
C GLN A 49 32.37 62.70 -15.03
N THR A 50 32.21 63.83 -14.34
CA THR A 50 33.15 64.84 -13.83
C THR A 50 32.42 65.72 -12.82
N SER A 51 33.19 66.49 -12.04
CA SER A 51 32.82 67.58 -11.13
C SER A 51 31.54 68.35 -11.48
N GLU A 52 30.74 68.69 -10.48
CA GLU A 52 30.35 70.09 -10.26
C GLU A 52 29.78 70.34 -8.86
N ILE A 53 30.10 71.54 -8.40
CA ILE A 53 29.88 72.12 -7.09
C ILE A 53 28.40 72.52 -6.97
N ALA A 54 27.79 72.25 -5.82
CA ALA A 54 26.65 73.04 -5.36
C ALA A 54 26.77 73.20 -3.84
N GLU A 55 27.29 74.36 -3.45
CA GLU A 55 27.08 74.96 -2.14
C GLU A 55 25.58 75.05 -1.85
N ASN A 56 25.18 74.82 -0.60
CA ASN A 56 24.25 75.75 0.05
C ASN A 56 24.48 75.76 1.56
N LEU A 57 24.91 76.94 1.99
CA LEU A 57 25.02 77.46 3.35
C LEU A 57 23.63 77.78 3.93
N VAL A 58 23.66 78.14 5.23
CA VAL A 58 22.66 78.90 6.01
C VAL A 58 21.61 78.01 6.70
N VAL A 59 21.83 77.61 7.97
CA VAL A 59 21.64 78.36 9.23
C VAL A 59 20.21 78.85 9.43
N GLU A 60 19.47 78.18 10.32
CA GLU A 60 18.61 78.87 11.27
C GLU A 60 18.77 78.25 12.66
N SER A 61 19.09 79.11 13.61
CA SER A 61 19.18 78.88 15.05
C SER A 61 18.01 79.58 15.74
N LYS A 62 17.36 78.92 16.71
CA LYS A 62 17.02 79.46 18.05
C LYS A 62 16.11 78.54 18.86
N GLY A 63 16.33 78.56 20.18
CA GLY A 63 15.41 78.04 21.22
C GLY A 63 16.09 77.07 22.19
N GLU A 64 17.12 77.50 22.92
CA GLU A 64 17.05 77.92 24.34
C GLU A 64 16.52 76.88 25.35
N ALA A 65 17.49 76.35 26.11
CA ALA A 65 17.51 76.19 27.57
C ALA A 65 16.21 75.79 28.31
N GLY A 66 16.24 74.58 28.84
CA GLY A 66 15.45 74.16 30.00
C GLY A 66 16.21 73.12 30.81
N ILE A 67 17.00 73.58 31.78
CA ILE A 67 17.55 72.72 32.85
C ILE A 67 16.47 72.63 33.92
N SER A 68 16.11 71.41 34.32
CA SER A 68 15.69 71.16 35.70
C SER A 68 16.13 69.77 36.17
N PRO A 69 16.49 69.64 37.47
CA PRO A 69 17.35 68.58 37.96
C PRO A 69 16.58 67.59 38.83
N GLU A 70 16.68 66.29 38.56
CA GLU A 70 16.35 65.27 39.56
C GLU A 70 17.45 64.21 39.58
N ASN A 71 18.37 64.40 40.53
CA ASN A 71 19.25 63.33 40.99
C ASN A 71 18.40 62.28 41.72
N THR A 72 18.31 61.08 41.16
CA THR A 72 18.14 59.88 41.97
C THR A 72 19.37 58.99 41.77
N ALA A 73 20.15 58.86 42.83
CA ALA A 73 21.33 58.01 42.90
C ALA A 73 21.01 56.59 42.44
N GLN A 74 21.77 56.08 41.46
CA GLN A 74 21.85 54.64 41.20
C GLN A 74 23.17 54.14 41.77
N ASP A 75 23.03 53.19 42.70
CA ASP A 75 24.08 52.39 43.32
C ASP A 75 25.14 51.92 42.30
N GLU A 76 26.41 52.15 42.64
CA GLU A 76 27.52 51.43 42.02
C GLU A 76 27.37 49.94 42.34
N SER A 77 26.82 49.17 41.39
CA SER A 77 26.76 47.72 41.51
C SER A 77 28.18 47.15 41.58
N SER A 78 28.47 46.35 42.60
CA SER A 78 29.75 45.63 42.75
C SER A 78 30.23 45.00 41.42
N PRO A 79 31.55 45.05 41.10
CA PRO A 79 32.11 44.52 39.86
C PRO A 79 31.71 43.06 39.56
N GLU A 80 31.50 42.25 40.60
CA GLU A 80 31.08 40.84 40.47
C GLU A 80 29.64 40.71 39.96
N VAL A 81 28.72 41.53 40.48
CA VAL A 81 27.32 41.56 40.05
C VAL A 81 27.20 42.04 38.60
N GLN A 82 28.06 42.97 38.19
CA GLN A 82 28.11 43.46 36.83
C GLN A 82 28.68 42.41 35.86
N MET A 83 29.70 41.66 36.27
CA MET A 83 30.24 40.53 35.50
C MET A 83 29.19 39.43 35.30
N GLU A 84 28.43 39.08 36.34
CA GLU A 84 27.33 38.09 36.21
C GLU A 84 26.26 38.54 35.21
N LYS A 85 25.88 39.82 35.22
CA LYS A 85 24.95 40.39 34.23
C LYS A 85 25.49 40.28 32.82
N TRP A 86 26.78 40.53 32.60
CA TRP A 86 27.41 40.40 31.29
C TRP A 86 27.55 38.96 30.83
N ILE A 87 27.88 38.03 31.72
CA ILE A 87 27.92 36.59 31.45
C ILE A 87 26.53 36.05 31.08
N ALA A 88 25.47 36.58 31.70
CA ALA A 88 24.10 36.19 31.36
C ALA A 88 23.66 36.68 29.97
N ARG A 89 24.10 37.89 29.57
CA ARG A 89 23.61 38.64 28.40
C ARG A 89 24.39 38.39 27.10
N PHE A 90 25.71 38.22 27.17
CA PHE A 90 26.56 38.16 25.99
C PHE A 90 27.05 36.74 25.70
N CYS A 91 27.09 36.37 24.42
CA CYS A 91 27.61 35.08 23.95
C CYS A 91 28.75 35.32 22.96
N LEU A 92 29.85 34.58 23.07
CA LEU A 92 30.91 34.62 22.07
C LEU A 92 30.47 33.83 20.82
N ILE A 93 30.69 34.38 19.63
CA ILE A 93 30.38 33.68 18.39
C ILE A 93 31.47 32.64 18.11
N GLU A 94 31.08 31.38 17.90
CA GLU A 94 32.01 30.27 17.68
C GLU A 94 32.80 30.47 16.38
N GLY A 95 34.12 30.21 16.44
CA GLY A 95 35.02 30.42 15.31
C GLY A 95 35.35 31.88 15.01
N GLU A 96 34.74 32.84 15.71
CA GLU A 96 34.92 34.26 15.50
C GLU A 96 35.39 35.02 16.75
N THR A 97 35.75 36.28 16.57
CA THR A 97 36.09 37.19 17.67
C THR A 97 34.94 38.11 18.08
N ASN A 98 33.82 38.05 17.35
CA ASN A 98 32.64 38.87 17.56
C ASN A 98 31.76 38.31 18.69
N VAL A 99 30.96 39.18 19.28
CA VAL A 99 30.12 38.85 20.45
C VAL A 99 28.66 39.18 20.15
N TRP A 100 27.77 38.23 20.39
CA TRP A 100 26.33 38.40 20.31
C TRP A 100 25.75 39.03 21.58
N ASP A 101 24.95 40.08 21.43
CA ASP A 101 24.16 40.69 22.51
C ASP A 101 22.74 40.13 22.50
N ASP A 102 22.40 39.25 23.44
CA ASP A 102 21.09 38.62 23.48
C ASP A 102 19.96 39.58 23.88
N TYR A 103 20.28 40.69 24.54
CA TYR A 103 19.29 41.72 24.88
C TYR A 103 19.10 42.70 23.72
N GLY A 104 20.21 43.22 23.18
CA GLY A 104 20.20 44.22 22.11
C GLY A 104 20.01 43.65 20.70
N LYS A 105 19.97 42.32 20.56
CA LYS A 105 19.82 41.56 19.30
C LYS A 105 20.76 42.04 18.19
N LYS A 106 22.04 42.26 18.54
CA LYS A 106 23.05 42.77 17.61
C LYS A 106 24.40 42.12 17.83
N ILE A 107 25.19 42.06 16.76
CA ILE A 107 26.56 41.56 16.79
C ILE A 107 27.51 42.73 17.07
N TRP A 108 28.36 42.55 18.08
CA TRP A 108 29.43 43.48 18.42
C TRP A 108 30.76 42.99 17.89
N LYS A 109 31.50 43.88 17.23
CA LYS A 109 32.93 43.66 16.93
C LYS A 109 33.73 43.64 18.23
N LYS A 110 34.74 42.77 18.32
CA LYS A 110 35.60 42.62 19.52
C LYS A 110 36.06 43.95 20.12
N ALA A 111 36.61 44.84 19.30
CA ALA A 111 37.15 46.12 19.76
C ALA A 111 36.07 47.01 20.40
N ALA A 112 34.86 47.06 19.82
CA ALA A 112 33.75 47.85 20.36
C ALA A 112 33.22 47.25 21.67
N PHE A 113 33.16 45.92 21.76
CA PHE A 113 32.74 45.22 22.98
C PHE A 113 33.77 45.39 24.12
N GLN A 114 35.06 45.31 23.81
CA GLN A 114 36.14 45.58 24.75
C GLN A 114 36.06 46.99 25.33
N THR A 115 35.74 47.99 24.50
CA THR A 115 35.53 49.37 24.97
C THR A 115 34.30 49.47 25.87
N MET A 116 33.19 48.78 25.52
CA MET A 116 31.96 48.81 26.31
C MET A 116 32.14 48.22 27.71
N LEU A 117 32.93 47.15 27.85
CA LEU A 117 33.23 46.53 29.14
C LEU A 117 34.23 47.32 30.00
N GLY A 118 34.70 48.49 29.56
CA GLY A 118 35.68 49.30 30.32
C GLY A 118 37.14 48.88 30.09
N GLY A 119 37.43 48.15 29.00
CA GLY A 119 38.79 47.88 28.53
C GLY A 119 39.20 46.41 28.53
N LYS A 120 40.43 46.16 28.03
CA LYS A 120 40.96 44.82 27.74
C LYS A 120 40.96 43.88 28.95
N LYS A 121 41.32 44.37 30.14
CA LYS A 121 41.40 43.54 31.36
C LYS A 121 40.05 42.90 31.73
N VAL A 122 38.97 43.66 31.61
CA VAL A 122 37.62 43.20 31.95
C VAL A 122 37.09 42.23 30.90
N PHE A 123 37.38 42.51 29.62
CA PHE A 123 37.06 41.57 28.54
C PHE A 123 37.80 40.24 28.68
N ASP A 124 39.10 40.24 28.99
CA ASP A 124 39.86 39.00 29.16
C ASP A 124 39.31 38.18 30.35
N ALA A 125 38.92 38.85 31.44
CA ALA A 125 38.25 38.21 32.58
C ALA A 125 36.87 37.60 32.20
N TRP A 126 36.06 38.30 31.41
CA TRP A 126 34.79 37.77 30.88
C TRP A 126 35.03 36.60 29.91
N ASN A 127 36.02 36.71 29.02
CA ASN A 127 36.29 35.74 27.97
C ASN A 127 36.87 34.43 28.52
N SER A 128 37.62 34.50 29.62
CA SER A 128 38.15 33.33 30.34
C SER A 128 37.21 32.81 31.42
N HIS A 129 36.00 33.38 31.56
CA HIS A 129 35.08 33.00 32.62
C HIS A 129 34.48 31.59 32.37
N PRO A 130 34.42 30.70 33.38
CA PRO A 130 33.97 29.31 33.20
C PRO A 130 32.52 29.16 32.70
N LYS A 131 31.66 30.14 32.99
CA LYS A 131 30.23 30.14 32.62
C LYS A 131 29.92 30.93 31.33
N ARG A 132 30.94 31.35 30.57
CA ARG A 132 30.75 32.13 29.33
C ARG A 132 30.06 31.29 28.26
N LYS A 133 28.95 31.80 27.72
CA LYS A 133 28.17 31.15 26.66
C LYS A 133 28.79 31.35 25.28
N THR A 134 28.55 30.39 24.39
CA THR A 134 28.86 30.50 22.96
C THR A 134 27.59 30.37 22.12
N ILE A 135 27.64 30.87 20.88
CA ILE A 135 26.57 30.77 19.88
C ILE A 135 27.19 30.58 18.49
N SER A 136 26.54 29.86 17.59
CA SER A 136 27.02 29.70 16.21
C SER A 136 26.94 31.04 15.44
N SER A 137 27.79 31.22 14.41
CA SER A 137 27.73 32.41 13.55
C SER A 137 26.40 32.53 12.80
N ASP A 138 25.86 31.41 12.32
CA ASP A 138 24.57 31.37 11.62
C ASP A 138 23.40 31.77 12.54
N ASP A 139 23.38 31.29 13.79
CA ASP A 139 22.34 31.65 14.76
C ASP A 139 22.42 33.13 15.16
N ALA A 140 23.63 33.67 15.34
CA ALA A 140 23.82 35.08 15.68
C ALA A 140 23.38 35.99 14.52
N ASN A 141 23.71 35.63 13.28
CA ASN A 141 23.32 36.37 12.09
C ASN A 141 21.81 36.30 11.85
N GLY A 142 21.18 35.12 11.94
CA GLY A 142 19.74 34.95 11.76
C GLY A 142 18.89 35.69 12.81
N ARG A 143 19.40 35.79 14.05
CA ARG A 143 18.79 36.61 15.11
C ARG A 143 19.02 38.11 14.93
N ALA A 144 20.10 38.52 14.28
CA ALA A 144 20.42 39.93 14.03
C ALA A 144 19.61 40.54 12.87
N THR A 145 19.35 39.75 11.82
CA THR A 145 18.66 40.21 10.59
C THR A 145 17.13 40.11 10.69
N GLY A 146 16.60 39.44 11.73
CA GLY A 146 15.18 39.10 11.81
C GLY A 146 14.77 37.93 10.91
N GLU A 147 15.70 37.33 10.17
CA GLU A 147 15.44 36.17 9.31
C GLU A 147 14.88 34.98 10.08
N SER A 148 15.27 34.76 11.34
CA SER A 148 14.66 33.71 12.17
C SER A 148 13.18 33.96 12.46
N HIS A 149 12.75 35.22 12.59
CA HIS A 149 11.33 35.57 12.73
C HIS A 149 10.56 35.35 11.43
N ILE A 150 11.17 35.70 10.28
CA ILE A 150 10.57 35.48 8.95
C ILE A 150 10.42 33.97 8.69
N LYS A 151 11.47 33.18 8.92
CA LYS A 151 11.45 31.72 8.79
C LYS A 151 10.46 31.07 9.75
N ALA A 152 10.39 31.51 11.01
CA ALA A 152 9.41 30.98 11.95
C ALA A 152 7.96 31.28 11.53
N LYS A 153 7.71 32.45 10.91
CA LYS A 153 6.41 32.78 10.34
C LYS A 153 6.08 31.90 9.13
N GLU A 154 7.03 31.68 8.23
CA GLU A 154 6.91 30.73 7.13
C GLU A 154 6.59 29.31 7.65
N MET A 155 7.23 28.90 8.75
CA MET A 155 6.92 27.63 9.40
C MET A 155 5.49 27.56 9.93
N SER A 156 4.96 28.64 10.52
CA SER A 156 3.55 28.69 10.95
C SER A 156 2.56 28.51 9.79
N GLU A 157 2.91 29.04 8.61
CA GLU A 157 2.10 28.98 7.39
C GLU A 157 2.20 27.61 6.67
N ARG A 158 3.33 26.91 6.81
CA ARG A 158 3.58 25.63 6.12
C ARG A 158 3.39 24.38 6.99
N PHE A 159 3.78 24.43 8.25
CA PHE A 159 3.78 23.26 9.13
C PHE A 159 2.65 23.31 10.14
N ILE A 160 2.09 22.14 10.41
CA ILE A 160 1.07 21.93 11.43
C ILE A 160 1.64 20.91 12.40
N MET A 161 1.80 21.30 13.65
CA MET A 161 2.33 20.40 14.67
C MET A 161 1.27 19.39 15.10
N LEU A 162 1.67 18.13 15.24
CA LEU A 162 0.77 17.04 15.59
C LEU A 162 0.88 16.72 17.07
N GLU A 163 -0.19 16.95 17.80
CA GLU A 163 -0.25 16.66 19.22
C GLU A 163 -0.21 15.14 19.46
N GLY A 164 0.56 14.73 20.47
CA GLY A 164 0.77 13.31 20.81
C GLY A 164 1.83 12.59 19.99
N LYS A 165 2.44 13.20 18.96
CA LYS A 165 3.56 12.60 18.20
C LYS A 165 4.74 13.57 18.02
N LYS A 166 5.95 13.03 17.92
CA LYS A 166 7.18 13.78 17.60
C LYS A 166 7.29 14.06 16.10
N SER A 167 6.26 14.63 15.52
CA SER A 167 6.19 14.93 14.10
C SER A 167 5.26 16.10 13.79
N CYS A 168 5.43 16.67 12.61
CA CYS A 168 4.54 17.69 12.06
C CYS A 168 4.10 17.30 10.66
N TRP A 169 2.97 17.86 10.24
CA TRP A 169 2.47 17.77 8.88
C TRP A 169 2.99 18.94 8.05
N ASP A 170 3.67 18.65 6.94
CA ASP A 170 4.05 19.64 5.94
C ASP A 170 2.88 19.83 4.96
N THR A 171 2.21 20.99 4.98
CA THR A 171 1.05 21.24 4.12
C THR A 171 1.43 21.40 2.65
N PHE A 172 2.70 21.73 2.35
CA PHE A 172 3.18 21.89 0.99
C PHE A 172 3.55 20.54 0.38
N ARG A 173 4.38 19.75 1.07
CA ARG A 173 4.78 18.40 0.58
C ARG A 173 3.72 17.33 0.83
N ARG A 174 2.77 17.59 1.73
CA ARG A 174 1.74 16.63 2.19
C ARG A 174 2.35 15.36 2.77
N GLU A 175 3.39 15.54 3.57
CA GLU A 175 4.15 14.47 4.22
C GLU A 175 4.33 14.71 5.70
N MET A 176 4.56 13.62 6.41
CA MET A 176 4.91 13.63 7.82
C MET A 176 6.42 13.87 7.96
N VAL A 177 6.80 14.92 8.69
CA VAL A 177 8.20 15.24 8.96
C VAL A 177 8.46 15.07 10.45
N SER A 178 9.56 14.41 10.81
CA SER A 178 9.93 14.23 12.22
C SER A 178 10.39 15.56 12.82
N THR A 179 10.19 15.75 14.12
CA THR A 179 10.65 16.98 14.80
C THR A 179 12.16 17.14 14.77
N ASP A 180 12.92 16.05 14.64
CA ASP A 180 14.39 16.11 14.61
C ASP A 180 14.88 16.69 13.28
N VAL A 181 14.31 16.23 12.16
CA VAL A 181 14.56 16.82 10.83
C VAL A 181 14.17 18.30 10.80
N MET A 182 13.09 18.68 11.51
CA MET A 182 12.68 20.08 11.60
C MET A 182 13.67 20.94 12.40
N LYS A 183 14.22 20.43 13.49
CA LYS A 183 15.24 21.14 14.28
C LYS A 183 16.52 21.33 13.47
N ASP A 184 16.90 20.33 12.68
CA ASP A 184 18.12 20.37 11.87
C ASP A 184 17.96 21.33 10.68
N ASN A 185 16.87 21.21 9.91
CA ASN A 185 16.66 22.00 8.69
C ASN A 185 16.19 23.44 8.96
N TRP A 186 15.59 23.69 10.13
CA TRP A 186 15.04 25.00 10.53
C TRP A 186 15.63 25.47 11.87
N ALA A 187 16.92 25.23 12.08
CA ALA A 187 17.64 25.62 13.29
C ALA A 187 17.41 27.11 13.64
N GLY A 188 17.18 27.38 14.92
CA GLY A 188 16.90 28.72 15.46
C GLY A 188 15.48 29.24 15.19
N ALA A 189 14.85 28.86 14.07
CA ALA A 189 13.46 29.20 13.76
C ALA A 189 12.47 28.21 14.40
N TYR A 190 12.84 26.92 14.52
CA TYR A 190 12.01 25.88 15.11
C TYR A 190 11.65 26.18 16.56
N GLU A 191 12.61 26.58 17.41
CA GLU A 191 12.33 26.89 18.82
C GLU A 191 11.36 28.07 18.97
N MET A 192 11.43 29.03 18.04
CA MET A 192 10.53 30.17 18.00
C MET A 192 9.14 29.75 17.56
N TRP A 193 9.02 28.98 16.47
CA TRP A 193 7.75 28.42 15.97
C TRP A 193 7.06 27.53 17.01
N ALA A 194 7.79 26.62 17.67
CA ALA A 194 7.24 25.73 18.68
C ALA A 194 6.64 26.49 19.88
N LYS A 195 7.22 27.64 20.23
CA LYS A 195 6.73 28.53 21.32
C LYS A 195 5.69 29.55 20.85
N ALA A 196 5.48 29.70 19.54
CA ALA A 196 4.55 30.66 18.99
C ALA A 196 3.11 30.36 19.45
N ARG A 197 2.32 31.41 19.68
CA ARG A 197 0.92 31.31 20.14
C ARG A 197 -0.04 31.06 18.98
N ASP A 198 0.32 31.51 17.79
CA ASP A 198 -0.40 31.40 16.52
C ASP A 198 -0.02 30.15 15.72
N LYS A 199 0.84 29.28 16.26
CA LYS A 199 1.17 28.01 15.60
C LYS A 199 -0.08 27.15 15.44
N ARG A 200 -0.20 26.52 14.27
CA ARG A 200 -1.28 25.56 14.01
C ARG A 200 -0.94 24.21 14.64
N MET A 201 -1.91 23.66 15.37
CA MET A 201 -1.80 22.34 15.99
C MET A 201 -3.10 21.57 15.80
N ILE A 202 -2.99 20.28 15.56
CA ILE A 202 -4.11 19.32 15.54
C ILE A 202 -3.69 18.04 16.25
N TRP A 203 -4.65 17.22 16.67
CA TRP A 203 -4.33 15.86 17.12
C TRP A 203 -3.85 15.02 15.93
N HIS A 204 -2.92 14.10 16.18
CA HIS A 204 -2.50 13.17 15.12
C HIS A 204 -3.68 12.39 14.50
N GLU A 205 -4.70 12.11 15.30
CA GLU A 205 -5.93 11.40 14.90
C GLU A 205 -6.81 12.22 13.94
N ASP A 206 -6.66 13.55 13.94
CA ASP A 206 -7.39 14.46 13.05
C ASP A 206 -6.70 14.61 11.68
N LEU A 207 -5.51 14.02 11.50
CA LEU A 207 -4.88 13.85 10.20
C LEU A 207 -5.40 12.57 9.55
N VAL A 208 -6.51 12.70 8.82
CA VAL A 208 -7.29 11.56 8.32
C VAL A 208 -7.06 11.28 6.84
N PHE A 209 -7.26 10.03 6.41
CA PHE A 209 -7.32 9.66 4.99
C PHE A 209 -8.77 9.32 4.65
N VAL A 210 -9.48 10.29 4.08
CA VAL A 210 -10.92 10.18 3.75
C VAL A 210 -11.12 10.54 2.28
N PRO A 211 -11.03 9.57 1.36
CA PRO A 211 -11.12 9.84 -0.07
C PRO A 211 -12.46 10.45 -0.52
N SER A 212 -13.54 10.21 0.24
CA SER A 212 -14.85 10.81 -0.05
C SER A 212 -14.90 12.33 0.15
N MET A 213 -13.83 12.96 0.64
CA MET A 213 -13.73 14.39 0.98
C MET A 213 -14.68 14.87 2.10
N HIS A 214 -15.47 13.98 2.69
CA HIS A 214 -16.37 14.31 3.79
C HIS A 214 -15.62 14.21 5.14
N ILE A 215 -15.00 15.31 5.56
CA ILE A 215 -14.26 15.40 6.83
C ILE A 215 -15.02 16.23 7.87
N ARG A 216 -14.71 16.03 9.15
CA ARG A 216 -15.25 16.84 10.25
C ARG A 216 -14.48 18.15 10.39
N GLU A 217 -15.10 19.13 11.03
CA GLU A 217 -14.43 20.39 11.38
C GLU A 217 -13.19 20.12 12.24
N GLY A 218 -12.07 20.79 11.93
CA GLY A 218 -10.78 20.61 12.60
C GLY A 218 -9.90 19.49 12.03
N GLN A 219 -10.44 18.62 11.16
CA GLN A 219 -9.66 17.56 10.52
C GLN A 219 -8.91 18.05 9.28
N ILE A 220 -7.80 17.39 8.97
CA ILE A 220 -7.03 17.60 7.76
C ILE A 220 -7.06 16.32 6.94
N ASN A 221 -7.64 16.41 5.75
CA ASN A 221 -7.63 15.31 4.81
C ASN A 221 -6.26 15.21 4.13
N THR A 222 -5.69 14.02 4.20
CA THR A 222 -4.46 13.63 3.52
C THR A 222 -4.70 13.25 2.06
N TYR A 223 -5.93 12.89 1.70
CA TYR A 223 -6.34 12.77 0.29
C TYR A 223 -6.53 14.15 -0.34
N ASP A 224 -5.98 14.36 -1.53
CA ASP A 224 -6.05 15.63 -2.30
C ASP A 224 -6.67 15.48 -3.70
N GLY A 225 -7.26 14.32 -4.01
CA GLY A 225 -7.82 14.01 -5.33
C GLY A 225 -6.83 13.25 -6.22
N MET A 226 -7.34 12.72 -7.32
CA MET A 226 -6.53 11.99 -8.31
C MET A 226 -5.79 12.97 -9.21
N GLU A 227 -4.58 12.62 -9.66
CA GLU A 227 -3.79 13.47 -10.56
C GLU A 227 -4.36 13.47 -11.99
N ILE A 228 -5.00 12.37 -12.39
CA ILE A 228 -5.66 12.24 -13.68
C ILE A 228 -6.93 13.09 -13.76
N SER A 229 -7.13 13.75 -14.89
CA SER A 229 -8.32 14.55 -15.19
C SER A 229 -9.15 13.89 -16.29
N PRO A 230 -10.49 13.99 -16.25
CA PRO A 230 -11.31 13.54 -17.36
C PRO A 230 -11.12 14.44 -18.58
N ILE A 231 -11.43 13.90 -19.77
CA ILE A 231 -11.42 14.65 -21.01
C ILE A 231 -12.64 15.57 -21.03
N MET A 232 -12.37 16.85 -21.29
CA MET A 232 -13.38 17.90 -21.38
C MET A 232 -13.57 18.33 -22.84
N ASP A 233 -14.80 18.66 -23.20
CA ASP A 233 -15.13 19.33 -24.46
C ASP A 233 -14.81 20.83 -24.42
N ASP A 234 -15.02 21.52 -25.54
CA ASP A 234 -14.81 22.98 -25.67
C ASP A 234 -15.67 23.82 -24.70
N LYS A 235 -16.67 23.20 -24.05
CA LYS A 235 -17.58 23.83 -23.07
C LYS A 235 -17.22 23.47 -21.63
N ASN A 236 -16.05 22.87 -21.39
CA ASN A 236 -15.62 22.35 -20.09
C ASN A 236 -16.59 21.33 -19.48
N GLN A 237 -17.27 20.54 -20.32
CA GLN A 237 -18.08 19.39 -19.89
C GLN A 237 -17.35 18.09 -20.20
N ILE A 238 -17.57 17.06 -19.39
CA ILE A 238 -17.01 15.74 -19.65
C ILE A 238 -17.55 15.22 -20.99
N VAL A 239 -16.66 14.77 -21.87
CA VAL A 239 -17.05 14.27 -23.21
C VAL A 239 -18.01 13.07 -23.10
N PRO A 240 -18.92 12.89 -24.08
CA PRO A 240 -19.82 11.73 -24.10
C PRO A 240 -19.05 10.40 -24.07
N GLN A 241 -19.66 9.39 -23.44
CA GLN A 241 -19.06 8.06 -23.30
C GLN A 241 -18.60 7.45 -24.64
N ALA A 242 -19.36 7.64 -25.72
CA ALA A 242 -19.03 7.12 -27.05
C ALA A 242 -17.72 7.71 -27.60
N GLU A 243 -17.49 9.01 -27.39
CA GLU A 243 -16.28 9.70 -27.82
C GLU A 243 -15.06 9.24 -26.99
N ALA A 244 -15.23 9.13 -25.66
CA ALA A 244 -14.20 8.56 -24.79
C ALA A 244 -13.84 7.13 -25.19
N LEU A 245 -14.84 6.30 -25.55
CA LEU A 245 -14.67 4.93 -26.01
C LEU A 245 -13.82 4.83 -27.29
N GLU A 246 -14.04 5.72 -28.25
CA GLU A 246 -13.24 5.76 -29.49
C GLU A 246 -11.77 6.04 -29.20
N MET A 247 -11.50 7.05 -28.35
CA MET A 247 -10.16 7.45 -27.95
C MET A 247 -9.40 6.40 -27.12
N CYS A 248 -10.11 5.60 -26.31
CA CYS A 248 -9.51 4.52 -25.51
C CYS A 248 -9.79 3.12 -26.06
N SER A 249 -10.20 3.00 -27.33
CA SER A 249 -10.61 1.72 -27.92
C SER A 249 -9.53 0.62 -27.84
N PRO A 250 -8.21 0.89 -27.95
CA PRO A 250 -7.21 -0.15 -27.75
C PRO A 250 -7.25 -0.72 -26.32
N ILE A 251 -7.38 0.13 -25.31
CA ILE A 251 -7.44 -0.26 -23.89
C ILE A 251 -8.68 -1.14 -23.65
N ILE A 252 -9.82 -0.76 -24.21
CA ILE A 252 -11.05 -1.56 -24.11
C ILE A 252 -10.88 -2.94 -24.76
N ASN A 253 -10.23 -3.01 -25.91
CA ASN A 253 -9.92 -4.28 -26.57
C ASN A 253 -8.97 -5.15 -25.74
N LEU A 254 -8.02 -4.55 -25.02
CA LEU A 254 -7.16 -5.27 -24.07
C LEU A 254 -7.98 -5.86 -22.91
N VAL A 255 -8.91 -5.11 -22.32
CA VAL A 255 -9.77 -5.65 -21.25
C VAL A 255 -10.64 -6.82 -21.76
N LYS A 256 -11.26 -6.67 -22.94
CA LYS A 256 -12.03 -7.75 -23.58
C LYS A 256 -11.18 -8.99 -23.85
N PHE A 257 -9.94 -8.79 -24.28
CA PHE A 257 -8.96 -9.87 -24.48
C PHE A 257 -8.64 -10.58 -23.16
N LEU A 258 -8.39 -9.83 -22.09
CA LEU A 258 -8.13 -10.39 -20.75
C LEU A 258 -9.33 -11.18 -20.19
N CYS A 259 -10.55 -10.78 -20.54
CA CYS A 259 -11.78 -11.47 -20.15
C CYS A 259 -12.09 -12.72 -20.98
N GLY A 260 -11.25 -13.11 -21.94
CA GLY A 260 -11.44 -14.33 -22.72
C GLY A 260 -12.72 -14.34 -23.57
N LYS A 261 -13.27 -13.16 -23.89
CA LYS A 261 -14.58 -12.96 -24.56
C LYS A 261 -15.78 -13.47 -23.75
N GLU A 262 -15.68 -13.52 -22.42
CA GLU A 262 -16.84 -13.71 -21.55
C GLU A 262 -17.47 -12.33 -21.26
N ASP A 263 -18.59 -12.02 -21.92
CA ASP A 263 -19.23 -10.68 -21.85
C ASP A 263 -19.66 -10.31 -20.42
N ASP A 264 -20.23 -11.24 -19.67
CA ASP A 264 -20.61 -11.02 -18.25
C ASP A 264 -19.40 -10.66 -17.39
N ALA A 265 -18.26 -11.30 -17.64
CA ALA A 265 -17.01 -11.03 -16.92
C ALA A 265 -16.44 -9.66 -17.28
N TYR A 266 -16.53 -9.28 -18.55
CA TYR A 266 -16.14 -7.96 -19.04
C TYR A 266 -17.02 -6.86 -18.44
N GLU A 267 -18.34 -6.98 -18.51
CA GLU A 267 -19.27 -5.99 -17.97
C GLU A 267 -19.06 -5.80 -16.47
N TRP A 268 -18.95 -6.91 -15.73
CA TRP A 268 -18.68 -6.87 -14.30
C TRP A 268 -17.34 -6.20 -14.01
N LEU A 269 -16.27 -6.53 -14.75
CA LEU A 269 -14.95 -5.94 -14.55
C LEU A 269 -14.95 -4.43 -14.83
N MET A 270 -15.63 -3.98 -15.89
CA MET A 270 -15.73 -2.56 -16.21
C MET A 270 -16.45 -1.78 -15.11
N LYS A 271 -17.57 -2.31 -14.60
CA LYS A 271 -18.29 -1.72 -13.46
C LYS A 271 -17.47 -1.75 -12.17
N TRP A 272 -16.73 -2.85 -11.92
CA TRP A 272 -15.84 -2.98 -10.77
C TRP A 272 -14.68 -1.97 -10.81
N LEU A 273 -14.10 -1.70 -11.98
CA LEU A 273 -13.06 -0.69 -12.15
C LEU A 273 -13.61 0.74 -12.01
N ALA A 274 -14.83 0.97 -12.50
CA ALA A 274 -15.49 2.28 -12.46
C ALA A 274 -15.93 2.67 -11.04
N TYR A 275 -16.44 1.71 -10.25
CA TYR A 275 -17.10 2.02 -8.97
C TYR A 275 -16.20 2.80 -7.98
N PRO A 276 -14.95 2.39 -7.69
CA PRO A 276 -14.09 3.15 -6.77
C PRO A 276 -13.64 4.52 -7.31
N LEU A 277 -13.69 4.71 -8.63
CA LEU A 277 -13.34 5.98 -9.27
C LEU A 277 -14.51 6.98 -9.21
N GLN A 278 -15.75 6.50 -9.38
CA GLN A 278 -16.97 7.32 -9.19
C GLN A 278 -17.30 7.55 -7.72
N HIS A 279 -16.88 6.64 -6.84
CA HIS A 279 -17.05 6.74 -5.39
C HIS A 279 -15.68 6.64 -4.69
N PRO A 280 -14.88 7.73 -4.67
CA PRO A 280 -13.58 7.74 -4.02
C PRO A 280 -13.64 7.22 -2.58
N GLY A 281 -12.86 6.17 -2.31
CA GLY A 281 -12.81 5.50 -1.00
C GLY A 281 -13.79 4.34 -0.86
N ALA A 282 -14.59 4.03 -1.88
CA ALA A 282 -15.38 2.81 -1.89
C ALA A 282 -14.47 1.58 -1.80
N LYS A 283 -14.82 0.69 -0.87
CA LYS A 283 -14.14 -0.57 -0.62
C LYS A 283 -14.96 -1.70 -1.23
N MET A 284 -14.45 -2.30 -2.30
CA MET A 284 -15.06 -3.48 -2.91
C MET A 284 -14.85 -4.70 -2.01
N ASN A 285 -15.92 -5.46 -1.76
CA ASN A 285 -15.83 -6.76 -1.06
C ASN A 285 -15.41 -7.90 -2.00
N THR A 286 -14.95 -7.53 -3.19
CA THR A 286 -14.56 -8.40 -4.28
C THR A 286 -13.22 -7.95 -4.84
N SER A 287 -12.56 -8.85 -5.57
CA SER A 287 -11.22 -8.68 -6.12
C SER A 287 -11.11 -9.45 -7.43
N VAL A 288 -10.11 -9.09 -8.24
CA VAL A 288 -9.85 -9.72 -9.53
C VAL A 288 -8.60 -10.58 -9.42
N LEU A 289 -8.69 -11.84 -9.84
CA LEU A 289 -7.58 -12.76 -9.99
C LEU A 289 -7.39 -13.09 -11.47
N LEU A 290 -6.19 -12.82 -11.99
CA LEU A 290 -5.77 -13.26 -13.31
C LEU A 290 -4.70 -14.32 -13.16
N CYS A 291 -5.02 -15.53 -13.58
CA CYS A 291 -4.13 -16.68 -13.56
C CYS A 291 -3.96 -17.19 -14.98
N SER A 292 -2.75 -17.25 -15.50
CA SER A 292 -2.53 -17.88 -16.81
C SER A 292 -1.08 -18.31 -16.98
N ALA A 293 -0.90 -19.55 -17.43
CA ALA A 293 0.42 -20.10 -17.77
C ALA A 293 1.06 -19.38 -18.97
N VAL A 294 0.27 -18.64 -19.76
CA VAL A 294 0.76 -17.90 -20.92
C VAL A 294 1.31 -16.54 -20.46
N GLN A 295 2.61 -16.36 -20.65
CA GLN A 295 3.28 -15.08 -20.46
C GLN A 295 3.01 -14.13 -21.64
N GLY A 296 3.09 -12.83 -21.38
CA GLY A 296 2.89 -11.82 -22.42
C GLY A 296 1.43 -11.66 -22.87
N SER A 297 0.46 -12.03 -22.04
CA SER A 297 -0.96 -11.82 -22.32
C SER A 297 -1.46 -10.40 -21.98
N GLY A 298 -0.57 -9.47 -21.61
CA GLY A 298 -0.95 -8.09 -21.27
C GLY A 298 -1.54 -7.86 -19.87
N LYS A 299 -1.41 -8.83 -18.95
CA LYS A 299 -1.90 -8.73 -17.55
C LYS A 299 -1.31 -7.50 -16.82
N SER A 300 0.01 -7.43 -16.70
CA SER A 300 0.70 -6.30 -16.07
C SER A 300 0.57 -5.02 -16.90
N LEU A 301 0.49 -5.13 -18.24
CA LEU A 301 0.27 -3.96 -19.11
C LEU A 301 -1.01 -3.20 -18.74
N PHE A 302 -2.10 -3.92 -18.45
CA PHE A 302 -3.34 -3.28 -18.00
C PHE A 302 -3.29 -2.89 -16.51
N PHE A 303 -3.14 -3.87 -15.62
CA PHE A 303 -3.33 -3.65 -14.19
C PHE A 303 -2.17 -2.95 -13.49
N GLU A 304 -0.96 -3.02 -14.02
CA GLU A 304 0.19 -2.29 -13.49
C GLU A 304 0.34 -0.97 -14.24
N LYS A 305 0.51 -0.97 -15.57
CA LYS A 305 0.90 0.26 -16.30
C LYS A 305 -0.25 1.25 -16.50
N ILE A 306 -1.44 0.78 -16.88
CA ILE A 306 -2.59 1.68 -17.13
C ILE A 306 -3.23 2.09 -15.80
N MET A 307 -3.60 1.13 -14.94
CA MET A 307 -4.31 1.45 -13.70
C MET A 307 -3.47 2.28 -12.71
N THR A 308 -2.16 2.06 -12.61
CA THR A 308 -1.28 2.91 -11.77
C THR A 308 -1.23 4.35 -12.27
N ARG A 309 -1.35 4.60 -13.58
CA ARG A 309 -1.43 5.97 -14.12
C ARG A 309 -2.77 6.64 -13.81
N ILE A 310 -3.85 5.88 -13.68
CA ILE A 310 -5.15 6.41 -13.24
C ILE A 310 -5.09 6.78 -11.76
N TYR A 311 -4.64 5.87 -10.90
CA TYR A 311 -4.57 6.10 -9.45
C TYR A 311 -3.42 7.02 -9.02
N GLY A 312 -2.36 7.11 -9.82
CA GLY A 312 -1.12 7.80 -9.48
C GLY A 312 -0.30 7.04 -8.43
N GLU A 313 1.00 7.30 -8.38
CA GLU A 313 1.94 6.65 -7.45
C GLU A 313 1.54 6.85 -5.97
N LYS A 314 0.84 7.95 -5.68
CA LYS A 314 0.32 8.27 -4.34
C LYS A 314 -0.69 7.25 -3.86
N TYR A 315 -1.65 6.85 -4.71
CA TYR A 315 -2.80 6.04 -4.29
C TYR A 315 -2.78 4.60 -4.80
N SER A 316 -1.79 4.22 -5.62
CA SER A 316 -1.55 2.82 -5.99
C SER A 316 -0.28 2.25 -5.40
N VAL A 317 -0.20 0.92 -5.35
CA VAL A 317 1.02 0.17 -5.05
C VAL A 317 1.03 -1.17 -5.79
N THR A 318 2.21 -1.59 -6.23
CA THR A 318 2.45 -2.92 -6.80
C THR A 318 3.38 -3.70 -5.88
N LEU A 319 3.00 -4.93 -5.55
CA LEU A 319 3.69 -5.79 -4.61
C LEU A 319 3.91 -7.18 -5.22
N GLY A 320 5.06 -7.79 -4.95
CA GLY A 320 5.26 -9.21 -5.18
C GLY A 320 4.73 -10.06 -4.01
N GLN A 321 5.03 -11.36 -4.04
CA GLN A 321 4.67 -12.30 -2.96
C GLN A 321 5.17 -11.87 -1.57
N ASN A 322 6.40 -11.37 -1.46
CA ASN A 322 6.97 -10.94 -0.17
C ASN A 322 6.16 -9.82 0.49
N GLY A 323 5.54 -8.93 -0.30
CA GLY A 323 4.70 -7.86 0.25
C GLY A 323 3.42 -8.39 0.89
N LEU A 324 2.88 -9.50 0.37
CA LEU A 324 1.68 -10.14 0.92
C LEU A 324 1.96 -10.92 2.22
N GLU A 325 3.13 -11.56 2.31
CA GLU A 325 3.54 -12.34 3.49
C GLU A 325 4.22 -11.47 4.57
N SER A 326 4.57 -10.23 4.24
CA SER A 326 5.24 -9.30 5.14
C SER A 326 4.37 -8.94 6.34
N ILE A 327 5.02 -8.90 7.51
CA ILE A 327 4.43 -8.31 8.74
C ILE A 327 4.34 -6.78 8.66
N TYR A 328 5.17 -6.15 7.83
CA TYR A 328 5.17 -4.71 7.60
C TYR A 328 4.22 -4.38 6.45
N THR A 329 3.29 -3.46 6.74
CA THR A 329 2.15 -3.10 5.88
C THR A 329 2.08 -1.59 5.65
N ASP A 330 3.21 -0.91 5.79
CA ASP A 330 3.37 0.52 5.52
C ASP A 330 3.02 0.89 4.08
N TRP A 331 3.22 -0.04 3.15
CA TRP A 331 2.78 0.07 1.75
C TRP A 331 1.28 0.31 1.59
N ALA A 332 0.45 -0.06 2.56
CA ALA A 332 -1.02 0.08 2.51
C ALA A 332 -1.51 1.45 3.02
N GLU A 333 -0.62 2.25 3.61
CA GLU A 333 -0.95 3.58 4.09
C GLU A 333 -1.39 4.47 2.92
N ARG A 334 -2.55 5.12 3.07
CA ARG A 334 -3.14 6.03 2.06
C ARG A 334 -3.29 5.43 0.65
N LYS A 335 -3.50 4.12 0.50
CA LYS A 335 -3.73 3.49 -0.81
C LYS A 335 -5.20 3.23 -1.12
N LEU A 336 -5.55 3.32 -2.41
CA LEU A 336 -6.85 3.00 -2.99
C LEU A 336 -6.80 1.78 -3.91
N TYR A 337 -5.65 1.52 -4.53
CA TYR A 337 -5.45 0.41 -5.45
C TYR A 337 -4.18 -0.37 -5.08
N CYS A 338 -4.28 -1.70 -5.06
CA CYS A 338 -3.15 -2.56 -4.76
C CYS A 338 -3.09 -3.71 -5.77
N LEU A 339 -1.99 -3.78 -6.51
CA LEU A 339 -1.69 -4.88 -7.39
C LEU A 339 -0.73 -5.84 -6.70
N PHE A 340 -1.11 -7.10 -6.61
CA PHE A 340 -0.19 -8.18 -6.27
C PHE A 340 0.23 -8.90 -7.54
N GLU A 341 1.49 -8.73 -7.91
CA GLU A 341 2.10 -9.37 -9.07
C GLU A 341 2.80 -10.66 -8.66
N GLU A 342 2.77 -11.65 -9.55
CA GLU A 342 3.49 -12.92 -9.39
C GLU A 342 3.22 -13.62 -8.05
N ILE A 343 1.95 -13.82 -7.70
CA ILE A 343 1.64 -14.68 -6.55
C ILE A 343 1.90 -16.14 -6.92
N PHE A 344 2.84 -16.77 -6.20
CA PHE A 344 3.15 -18.19 -6.32
C PHE A 344 2.56 -19.00 -5.17
N ASN A 345 2.53 -20.31 -5.40
CA ASN A 345 2.06 -21.27 -4.42
C ASN A 345 3.14 -21.59 -3.38
N ASN A 346 3.03 -20.98 -2.20
CA ASN A 346 3.75 -21.44 -1.01
C ASN A 346 3.01 -22.61 -0.32
N LYS A 347 3.76 -23.41 0.45
CA LYS A 347 3.28 -24.64 1.14
C LYS A 347 2.05 -24.45 2.07
N SER A 348 1.55 -23.22 2.28
CA SER A 348 0.39 -22.93 3.13
C SER A 348 -0.71 -22.08 2.45
N LYS A 349 -1.24 -22.53 1.29
CA LYS A 349 -2.38 -21.90 0.58
C LYS A 349 -3.49 -21.37 1.51
N PHE A 350 -3.85 -22.14 2.53
CA PHE A 350 -4.92 -21.81 3.48
C PHE A 350 -4.61 -20.61 4.37
N GLY A 351 -3.37 -20.44 4.82
CA GLY A 351 -2.97 -19.31 5.68
C GLY A 351 -3.00 -17.99 4.93
N MET A 352 -2.42 -17.98 3.72
CA MET A 352 -2.42 -16.82 2.83
C MET A 352 -3.83 -16.40 2.43
N MET A 353 -4.71 -17.37 2.16
CA MET A 353 -6.11 -17.08 1.83
C MET A 353 -6.87 -16.37 2.96
N GLY A 354 -6.56 -16.68 4.23
CA GLY A 354 -7.13 -15.99 5.38
C GLY A 354 -6.78 -14.49 5.39
N LEU A 355 -5.51 -14.17 5.15
CA LEU A 355 -5.01 -12.79 5.06
C LEU A 355 -5.65 -12.05 3.88
N ILE A 356 -5.68 -12.66 2.70
CA ILE A 356 -6.30 -12.06 1.50
C ILE A 356 -7.79 -11.79 1.73
N LYS A 357 -8.53 -12.74 2.32
CA LYS A 357 -9.96 -12.55 2.63
C LYS A 357 -10.17 -11.35 3.56
N HIS A 358 -9.34 -11.20 4.60
CA HIS A 358 -9.40 -10.05 5.49
C HIS A 358 -9.02 -8.75 4.79
N MET A 359 -8.01 -8.77 3.92
CA MET A 359 -7.60 -7.60 3.14
C MET A 359 -8.70 -7.12 2.19
N ILE A 360 -9.43 -8.03 1.55
CA ILE A 360 -10.54 -7.71 0.63
C ILE A 360 -11.77 -7.22 1.39
N THR A 361 -12.13 -7.82 2.51
CA THR A 361 -13.43 -7.54 3.17
C THR A 361 -13.34 -6.70 4.45
N GLY A 362 -12.16 -6.54 5.01
CA GLY A 362 -11.95 -5.82 6.27
C GLY A 362 -12.12 -4.32 6.10
N GLU A 363 -12.90 -3.69 6.98
CA GLU A 363 -13.11 -2.24 7.02
C GLU A 363 -11.87 -1.46 7.45
N LYS A 364 -10.99 -2.10 8.24
CA LYS A 364 -9.75 -1.53 8.74
C LYS A 364 -8.57 -2.42 8.41
N ILE A 365 -7.43 -1.81 8.17
CA ILE A 365 -6.14 -2.45 8.01
C ILE A 365 -5.20 -1.96 9.11
N ARG A 366 -4.37 -2.86 9.63
CA ARG A 366 -3.32 -2.51 10.59
C ARG A 366 -2.06 -2.16 9.82
N ILE A 367 -1.57 -0.95 10.02
CA ILE A 367 -0.34 -0.43 9.41
C ILE A 367 0.80 -0.67 10.39
N GLU A 368 1.75 -1.52 10.01
CA GLU A 368 2.95 -1.84 10.77
C GLU A 368 4.19 -1.30 10.06
N LYS A 369 4.94 -0.43 10.75
CA LYS A 369 6.16 0.22 10.25
C LYS A 369 7.35 -0.20 11.10
N LYS A 370 8.51 -0.39 10.49
CA LYS A 370 9.72 -0.74 11.23
C LYS A 370 10.08 0.37 12.22
N PHE A 371 10.34 -0.01 13.47
CA PHE A 371 10.69 0.92 14.56
C PHE A 371 9.59 1.92 14.97
N MET A 372 8.33 1.69 14.56
CA MET A 372 7.19 2.50 14.97
C MET A 372 6.08 1.61 15.54
N SER A 373 5.26 2.16 16.43
CA SER A 373 4.06 1.46 16.89
C SER A 373 3.05 1.37 15.75
N GLY A 374 2.57 0.15 15.48
CA GLY A 374 1.49 -0.07 14.52
C GLY A 374 0.20 0.63 14.92
N TYR A 375 -0.59 1.02 13.93
CA TYR A 375 -1.87 1.70 14.14
C TYR A 375 -2.91 1.21 13.13
N SER A 376 -4.19 1.48 13.39
CA SER A 376 -5.28 1.06 12.52
C SER A 376 -5.73 2.20 11.61
N GLN A 377 -5.86 1.93 10.31
CA GLN A 377 -6.39 2.85 9.30
C GLN A 377 -7.64 2.23 8.65
N ASN A 378 -8.57 3.06 8.20
CA ASN A 378 -9.65 2.61 7.32
C ASN A 378 -9.06 2.02 6.03
N ASN A 379 -9.61 0.90 5.60
CA ASN A 379 -9.18 0.16 4.43
C ASN A 379 -9.99 0.60 3.22
N HIS A 380 -9.35 1.34 2.32
CA HIS A 380 -9.93 1.80 1.05
C HIS A 380 -9.30 1.09 -0.16
N ILE A 381 -8.50 0.04 0.08
CA ILE A 381 -7.67 -0.60 -0.95
C ILE A 381 -8.50 -1.58 -1.78
N ASN A 382 -8.50 -1.46 -3.10
CA ASN A 382 -9.08 -2.47 -3.99
C ASN A 382 -7.96 -3.30 -4.61
N CYS A 383 -8.01 -4.62 -4.38
CA CYS A 383 -6.92 -5.53 -4.72
C CYS A 383 -7.12 -6.20 -6.07
N VAL A 384 -6.04 -6.34 -6.83
CA VAL A 384 -5.94 -7.20 -8.01
C VAL A 384 -4.78 -8.15 -7.83
N PHE A 385 -4.95 -9.41 -8.23
CA PHE A 385 -3.96 -10.47 -8.11
C PHE A 385 -3.60 -11.02 -9.48
N LEU A 386 -2.31 -11.03 -9.82
CA LEU A 386 -1.78 -11.61 -11.04
C LEU A 386 -0.90 -12.81 -10.70
N SER A 387 -1.05 -13.89 -11.47
CA SER A 387 -0.17 -15.05 -11.36
C SER A 387 0.04 -15.74 -12.71
N ASN A 388 1.21 -16.34 -12.84
CA ASN A 388 1.54 -17.24 -13.94
C ASN A 388 1.23 -18.72 -13.60
N GLU A 389 0.86 -19.02 -12.36
CA GLU A 389 0.42 -20.36 -11.98
C GLU A 389 -1.04 -20.61 -12.37
N VAL A 390 -1.36 -21.88 -12.64
CA VAL A 390 -2.72 -22.32 -12.93
C VAL A 390 -3.62 -22.21 -11.69
N GLN A 391 -3.05 -22.39 -10.49
CA GLN A 391 -3.80 -22.33 -9.24
C GLN A 391 -3.01 -21.61 -8.13
N PRO A 392 -2.90 -20.27 -8.20
CA PRO A 392 -2.16 -19.49 -7.21
C PRO A 392 -2.85 -19.44 -5.84
N LEU A 393 -4.18 -19.44 -5.84
CA LEU A 393 -5.02 -19.31 -4.64
C LEU A 393 -5.98 -20.50 -4.53
N ALA A 394 -6.22 -20.95 -3.30
CA ALA A 394 -7.26 -21.94 -3.02
C ALA A 394 -8.63 -21.24 -2.94
N ILE A 395 -9.34 -21.18 -4.07
CA ILE A 395 -10.69 -20.61 -4.15
C ILE A 395 -11.70 -21.68 -3.76
N GLU A 396 -12.58 -21.34 -2.82
CA GLU A 396 -13.67 -22.22 -2.37
C GLU A 396 -14.81 -22.23 -3.38
N GLU A 397 -15.58 -23.33 -3.42
CA GLU A 397 -16.71 -23.51 -4.35
C GLU A 397 -17.75 -22.39 -4.27
N ARG A 398 -18.00 -21.88 -3.06
CA ARG A 398 -18.96 -20.79 -2.79
C ARG A 398 -18.27 -19.44 -2.60
N ASP A 399 -17.07 -19.27 -3.15
CA ASP A 399 -16.39 -17.99 -3.07
C ASP A 399 -17.12 -16.92 -3.90
N ARG A 400 -17.51 -15.86 -3.22
CA ARG A 400 -18.16 -14.67 -3.79
C ARG A 400 -17.21 -13.48 -3.96
N ARG A 401 -15.92 -13.64 -3.67
CA ARG A 401 -14.96 -12.54 -3.58
C ARG A 401 -14.17 -12.37 -4.87
N PHE A 402 -13.88 -13.44 -5.59
CA PHE A 402 -13.00 -13.38 -6.76
C PHE A 402 -13.76 -13.45 -8.09
N LEU A 403 -13.53 -12.45 -8.94
CA LEU A 403 -13.59 -12.62 -10.38
C LEU A 403 -12.30 -13.31 -10.81
N VAL A 404 -12.39 -14.43 -11.53
CA VAL A 404 -11.22 -15.17 -12.00
C VAL A 404 -11.17 -15.13 -13.51
N LEU A 405 -10.05 -14.70 -14.09
CA LEU A 405 -9.86 -14.63 -15.53
C LEU A 405 -8.60 -15.42 -15.92
N GLU A 406 -8.68 -16.13 -17.05
CA GLU A 406 -7.57 -16.89 -17.62
C GLU A 406 -7.36 -16.47 -19.07
N PRO A 407 -6.54 -15.43 -19.34
CA PRO A 407 -6.18 -15.10 -20.72
C PRO A 407 -5.29 -16.21 -21.30
N ASN A 408 -5.86 -17.01 -22.20
CA ASN A 408 -5.25 -18.22 -22.75
C ASN A 408 -4.33 -17.99 -23.97
N GLN A 409 -4.11 -16.73 -24.35
CA GLN A 409 -3.36 -16.37 -25.56
C GLN A 409 -2.34 -15.27 -25.23
N LYS A 410 -1.26 -15.26 -26.01
CA LYS A 410 -0.32 -14.12 -26.01
C LYS A 410 -1.01 -12.94 -26.67
N LEU A 411 -0.76 -11.74 -26.15
CA LEU A 411 -1.27 -10.52 -26.76
C LEU A 411 -0.66 -10.38 -28.16
N GLY A 412 -1.49 -10.16 -29.18
CA GLY A 412 -1.02 -9.94 -30.55
C GLY A 412 -0.18 -8.66 -30.66
N ASP A 413 0.84 -8.69 -31.50
CA ASP A 413 1.82 -7.59 -31.61
C ASP A 413 1.16 -6.27 -32.05
N ASP A 414 0.13 -6.33 -32.89
CA ASP A 414 -0.60 -5.12 -33.34
C ASP A 414 -1.33 -4.43 -32.18
N LEU A 415 -2.10 -5.17 -31.40
CA LEU A 415 -2.80 -4.62 -30.23
C LEU A 415 -1.79 -4.15 -29.17
N LYS A 416 -0.68 -4.88 -28.99
CA LYS A 416 0.40 -4.46 -28.08
C LYS A 416 0.96 -3.10 -28.48
N ARG A 417 1.28 -2.88 -29.76
CA ARG A 417 1.79 -1.59 -30.28
C ARG A 417 0.77 -0.46 -30.09
N LEU A 418 -0.51 -0.72 -30.34
CA LEU A 418 -1.56 0.27 -30.10
C LEU A 418 -1.64 0.68 -28.62
N ILE A 419 -1.47 -0.27 -27.70
CA ILE A 419 -1.43 0.03 -26.26
C ILE A 419 -0.14 0.77 -25.89
N GLU A 420 1.01 0.40 -26.44
CA GLU A 420 2.27 1.13 -26.22
C GLU A 420 2.12 2.61 -26.62
N ASN A 421 1.48 2.90 -27.76
CA ASN A 421 1.14 4.26 -28.17
C ASN A 421 0.15 4.95 -27.21
N CYS A 422 -0.72 4.19 -26.51
CA CYS A 422 -1.62 4.74 -25.49
C CYS A 422 -0.88 5.13 -24.20
N LEU A 423 0.35 4.66 -23.99
CA LEU A 423 1.15 4.93 -22.79
C LEU A 423 2.14 6.10 -22.98
N GLU A 424 2.26 6.62 -24.20
CA GLU A 424 3.10 7.78 -24.50
C GLU A 424 2.59 9.04 -23.78
N PRO A 425 3.46 9.96 -23.34
CA PRO A 425 3.08 11.10 -22.51
C PRO A 425 2.08 12.09 -23.16
N ASP A 426 2.06 12.14 -24.49
CA ASP A 426 1.17 12.97 -25.30
C ASP A 426 -0.18 12.30 -25.60
N SER A 427 -0.35 11.04 -25.19
CA SER A 427 -1.56 10.27 -25.43
C SER A 427 -2.66 10.60 -24.42
N ASN A 428 -3.83 10.99 -24.92
CA ASN A 428 -5.03 11.18 -24.12
C ASN A 428 -5.77 9.86 -23.81
N ALA A 429 -5.27 8.71 -24.27
CA ALA A 429 -5.99 7.44 -24.19
C ALA A 429 -6.31 7.00 -22.75
N ILE A 430 -5.42 7.25 -21.79
CA ILE A 430 -5.64 6.89 -20.38
C ILE A 430 -6.67 7.81 -19.73
N SER A 431 -6.59 9.12 -19.99
CA SER A 431 -7.59 10.09 -19.56
C SER A 431 -8.96 9.83 -20.19
N ALA A 432 -8.99 9.40 -21.46
CA ALA A 432 -10.20 8.95 -22.14
C ALA A 432 -10.75 7.66 -21.49
N PHE A 433 -9.91 6.69 -21.16
CA PHE A 433 -10.35 5.48 -20.46
C PHE A 433 -10.89 5.80 -19.06
N TYR A 434 -10.25 6.70 -18.32
CA TYR A 434 -10.76 7.21 -17.05
C TYR A 434 -12.13 7.88 -17.24
N THR A 435 -12.29 8.70 -18.27
CA THR A 435 -13.57 9.35 -18.63
C THR A 435 -14.66 8.33 -18.97
N TYR A 436 -14.29 7.28 -19.71
CA TYR A 436 -15.18 6.16 -20.01
C TYR A 436 -15.62 5.42 -18.75
N LEU A 437 -14.72 5.23 -17.77
CA LEU A 437 -15.06 4.63 -16.47
C LEU A 437 -15.97 5.53 -15.62
N LEU A 438 -15.76 6.85 -15.62
CA LEU A 438 -16.62 7.80 -14.89
C LEU A 438 -18.04 7.88 -15.44
N SER A 439 -18.26 7.51 -16.69
CA SER A 439 -19.58 7.52 -17.36
C SER A 439 -20.27 6.15 -17.36
N GLN A 440 -19.70 5.12 -16.73
CA GLN A 440 -20.36 3.82 -16.61
C GLN A 440 -21.62 3.91 -15.76
N ASP A 441 -22.69 3.24 -16.21
CA ASP A 441 -23.90 3.06 -15.41
C ASP A 441 -23.65 2.01 -14.32
N LEU A 442 -23.83 2.44 -13.06
CA LEU A 442 -23.63 1.65 -11.86
C LEU A 442 -24.93 1.43 -11.08
N THR A 443 -26.10 1.75 -11.65
CA THR A 443 -27.39 1.70 -10.95
C THR A 443 -27.65 0.34 -10.28
N ASP A 444 -27.33 -0.76 -10.96
CA ASP A 444 -27.49 -2.13 -10.46
C ASP A 444 -26.19 -2.72 -9.87
N PHE A 445 -25.18 -1.89 -9.60
CA PHE A 445 -23.87 -2.34 -9.15
C PHE A 445 -23.48 -1.71 -7.81
N THR A 446 -23.18 -2.56 -6.84
CA THR A 446 -22.74 -2.19 -5.49
C THR A 446 -21.39 -2.81 -5.13
N PRO A 447 -20.73 -2.41 -4.03
CA PRO A 447 -19.50 -3.02 -3.55
C PRO A 447 -19.63 -4.50 -3.17
N TYR A 448 -20.87 -5.01 -3.06
CA TYR A 448 -21.20 -6.38 -2.70
C TYR A 448 -21.61 -7.24 -3.91
N THR A 449 -21.66 -6.66 -5.11
CA THR A 449 -22.07 -7.38 -6.32
C THR A 449 -21.12 -8.54 -6.58
N GLU A 450 -21.66 -9.76 -6.54
CA GLU A 450 -20.85 -10.96 -6.68
C GLU A 450 -20.36 -11.11 -8.13
N PRO A 451 -19.11 -11.55 -8.34
CA PRO A 451 -18.58 -11.78 -9.68
C PRO A 451 -19.21 -13.02 -10.33
N PRO A 452 -19.38 -13.03 -11.67
CA PRO A 452 -19.93 -14.18 -12.38
C PRO A 452 -19.04 -15.42 -12.24
N MET A 453 -19.66 -16.60 -12.43
CA MET A 453 -18.94 -17.88 -12.49
C MET A 453 -18.31 -18.06 -13.87
N THR A 454 -17.08 -17.57 -14.04
CA THR A 454 -16.33 -17.73 -15.29
C THR A 454 -15.82 -19.16 -15.47
N LYS A 455 -15.45 -19.52 -16.71
CA LYS A 455 -14.82 -20.82 -17.01
C LYS A 455 -13.53 -21.02 -16.21
N ALA A 456 -12.74 -19.96 -16.06
CA ALA A 456 -11.51 -19.95 -15.28
C ALA A 456 -11.76 -20.19 -13.78
N LYS A 457 -12.78 -19.54 -13.21
CA LYS A 457 -13.17 -19.73 -11.81
C LYS A 457 -13.56 -21.17 -11.53
N HIS A 458 -14.42 -21.73 -12.40
CA HIS A 458 -14.86 -23.11 -12.30
C HIS A 458 -13.68 -24.09 -12.35
N LYS A 459 -12.73 -23.88 -13.29
CA LYS A 459 -11.52 -24.71 -13.43
C LYS A 459 -10.64 -24.68 -12.17
N ILE A 460 -10.40 -23.50 -11.58
CA ILE A 460 -9.59 -23.38 -10.36
C ILE A 460 -10.25 -24.06 -9.16
N ILE A 461 -11.58 -23.91 -9.02
CA ILE A 461 -12.35 -24.56 -7.97
C ILE A 461 -12.22 -26.07 -8.12
N GLN A 462 -12.46 -26.61 -9.32
CA GLN A 462 -12.35 -28.04 -9.60
C GLN A 462 -10.95 -28.59 -9.29
N PHE A 463 -9.89 -27.87 -9.68
CA PHE A 463 -8.51 -28.27 -9.38
C PHE A 463 -8.19 -28.26 -7.88
N GLY A 464 -8.94 -27.49 -7.07
CA GLY A 464 -8.79 -27.42 -5.62
C GLY A 464 -9.67 -28.40 -4.83
N LEU A 465 -10.55 -29.15 -5.50
CA LEU A 465 -11.46 -30.06 -4.80
C LEU A 465 -10.69 -31.22 -4.16
N PRO A 466 -11.01 -31.58 -2.92
CA PRO A 466 -10.44 -32.76 -2.29
C PRO A 466 -10.93 -34.04 -2.98
N GLY A 467 -10.09 -35.08 -3.03
CA GLY A 467 -10.41 -36.33 -3.76
C GLY A 467 -11.74 -36.99 -3.38
N TRP A 468 -12.23 -36.86 -2.13
CA TRP A 468 -13.55 -37.39 -1.76
C TRP A 468 -14.72 -36.69 -2.48
N LYS A 469 -14.56 -35.40 -2.77
CA LYS A 469 -15.56 -34.57 -3.45
C LYS A 469 -15.53 -34.83 -4.94
N LEU A 470 -14.32 -34.92 -5.53
CA LEU A 470 -14.14 -35.40 -6.91
C LEU A 470 -14.80 -36.76 -7.13
N PHE A 471 -14.57 -37.73 -6.22
CA PHE A 471 -15.24 -39.03 -6.28
C PHE A 471 -16.78 -38.89 -6.26
N LEU A 472 -17.32 -38.06 -5.38
CA LEU A 472 -18.78 -37.87 -5.28
C LEU A 472 -19.35 -37.25 -6.56
N ASP A 473 -18.67 -36.26 -7.13
CA ASP A 473 -19.10 -35.58 -8.34
C ASP A 473 -19.03 -36.53 -9.55
N ASP A 474 -17.95 -37.32 -9.69
CA ASP A 474 -17.82 -38.38 -10.72
C ASP A 474 -18.89 -39.46 -10.55
N TRP A 475 -19.15 -39.89 -9.31
CA TRP A 475 -20.15 -40.90 -9.00
C TRP A 475 -21.55 -40.40 -9.37
N ARG A 476 -21.87 -39.16 -9.02
CA ARG A 476 -23.15 -38.51 -9.34
C ARG A 476 -23.32 -38.30 -10.85
N ALA A 477 -22.25 -37.93 -11.55
CA ALA A 477 -22.26 -37.74 -12.99
C ALA A 477 -22.36 -39.06 -13.77
N GLY A 478 -22.26 -40.22 -13.10
CA GLY A 478 -22.29 -41.54 -13.73
C GLY A 478 -21.03 -41.86 -14.53
N VAL A 479 -19.92 -41.18 -14.24
CA VAL A 479 -18.61 -41.40 -14.87
C VAL A 479 -17.96 -42.67 -14.31
N LEU A 480 -18.30 -43.04 -13.08
CA LEU A 480 -17.79 -44.25 -12.44
C LEU A 480 -18.51 -45.51 -12.92
N ASP A 481 -17.79 -46.64 -12.91
CA ASP A 481 -18.36 -47.97 -13.17
C ASP A 481 -19.47 -48.34 -12.16
N ASN A 482 -19.38 -47.78 -10.95
CA ASN A 482 -20.35 -47.95 -9.88
C ASN A 482 -21.57 -47.04 -10.11
N PRO A 483 -22.80 -47.59 -10.19
CA PRO A 483 -23.99 -46.80 -10.45
C PRO A 483 -24.35 -45.88 -9.28
N PHE A 484 -24.95 -44.72 -9.57
CA PHE A 484 -25.42 -43.76 -8.57
C PHE A 484 -26.74 -44.20 -7.91
N VAL A 485 -26.67 -45.23 -7.07
CA VAL A 485 -27.81 -45.88 -6.40
C VAL A 485 -27.59 -46.01 -4.90
N CYS A 486 -28.65 -46.32 -4.15
CA CYS A 486 -28.54 -46.58 -2.72
C CYS A 486 -27.64 -47.81 -2.47
N CYS A 487 -26.66 -47.68 -1.58
CA CYS A 487 -25.67 -48.72 -1.34
C CYS A 487 -25.30 -48.82 0.16
N LEU A 488 -24.61 -49.89 0.53
CA LEU A 488 -24.06 -50.02 1.89
C LEU A 488 -22.92 -49.02 2.07
N SER A 489 -22.80 -48.46 3.27
CA SER A 489 -21.72 -47.49 3.56
C SER A 489 -20.33 -48.09 3.37
N ASP A 490 -20.15 -49.37 3.68
CA ASP A 490 -18.87 -50.07 3.55
C ASP A 490 -18.55 -50.33 2.06
N ASP A 491 -19.55 -50.74 1.26
CA ASP A 491 -19.39 -50.93 -0.19
C ASP A 491 -18.98 -49.61 -0.89
N LEU A 492 -19.60 -48.48 -0.52
CA LEU A 492 -19.22 -47.19 -1.08
C LEU A 492 -17.79 -46.80 -0.74
N TYR A 493 -17.35 -47.10 0.49
CA TYR A 493 -15.98 -46.84 0.90
C TYR A 493 -14.97 -47.71 0.13
N ILE A 494 -15.32 -48.96 -0.18
CA ILE A 494 -14.51 -49.83 -1.06
C ILE A 494 -14.40 -49.21 -2.45
N ALA A 495 -15.51 -48.77 -3.05
CA ALA A 495 -15.50 -48.10 -4.36
C ALA A 495 -14.63 -46.83 -4.34
N TYR A 496 -14.72 -46.02 -3.28
CA TYR A 496 -13.88 -44.84 -3.09
C TYR A 496 -12.39 -45.20 -3.00
N ARG A 497 -12.02 -46.25 -2.25
CA ARG A 497 -10.62 -46.70 -2.17
C ARG A 497 -10.10 -47.18 -3.52
N GLN A 498 -10.90 -47.93 -4.28
CA GLN A 498 -10.55 -48.39 -5.62
C GLN A 498 -10.36 -47.21 -6.59
N TRP A 499 -11.26 -46.23 -6.54
CA TRP A 499 -11.14 -45.00 -7.32
C TRP A 499 -9.90 -44.18 -6.93
N CYS A 500 -9.61 -44.05 -5.63
CA CYS A 500 -8.42 -43.38 -5.16
C CYS A 500 -7.14 -44.04 -5.67
N HIS A 501 -7.06 -45.35 -5.58
CA HIS A 501 -5.92 -46.12 -6.09
C HIS A 501 -5.76 -45.95 -7.61
N LYS A 502 -6.86 -46.02 -8.37
CA LYS A 502 -6.85 -45.86 -9.83
C LYS A 502 -6.40 -44.47 -10.28
N ASN A 503 -6.77 -43.42 -9.54
CA ASN A 503 -6.51 -42.03 -9.92
C ASN A 503 -5.31 -41.39 -9.18
N GLY A 504 -4.61 -42.14 -8.32
CA GLY A 504 -3.47 -41.61 -7.54
C GLY A 504 -3.87 -40.66 -6.40
N GLU A 505 -5.13 -40.71 -5.96
CA GLU A 505 -5.68 -39.85 -4.91
C GLU A 505 -5.43 -40.43 -3.51
N LYS A 506 -5.24 -39.54 -2.52
CA LYS A 506 -5.04 -39.97 -1.13
C LYS A 506 -6.37 -40.38 -0.48
N THR A 507 -6.42 -41.59 0.06
CA THR A 507 -7.58 -42.06 0.82
C THR A 507 -7.66 -41.39 2.19
N ILE A 508 -8.88 -41.09 2.63
CA ILE A 508 -9.18 -40.64 3.99
C ILE A 508 -9.94 -41.74 4.76
N PRO A 509 -9.90 -41.78 6.10
CA PRO A 509 -10.61 -42.79 6.89
C PRO A 509 -12.12 -42.82 6.61
N ALA A 510 -12.71 -44.02 6.65
CA ALA A 510 -14.11 -44.26 6.29
C ALA A 510 -15.10 -43.38 7.06
N ASN A 511 -14.89 -43.16 8.35
CA ASN A 511 -15.75 -42.31 9.17
C ASN A 511 -15.76 -40.85 8.66
N LYS A 512 -14.60 -40.31 8.26
CA LYS A 512 -14.43 -38.97 7.73
C LYS A 512 -15.05 -38.86 6.33
N PHE A 513 -14.72 -39.81 5.44
CA PHE A 513 -15.32 -39.89 4.10
C PHE A 513 -16.84 -39.89 4.14
N LEU A 514 -17.44 -40.84 4.86
CA LEU A 514 -18.90 -41.01 4.92
C LEU A 514 -19.61 -39.80 5.56
N SER A 515 -18.93 -39.06 6.44
CA SER A 515 -19.49 -37.85 7.05
C SER A 515 -19.42 -36.65 6.11
N LEU A 516 -18.33 -36.54 5.34
CA LEU A 516 -18.15 -35.46 4.34
C LEU A 516 -19.15 -35.60 3.18
N ILE A 517 -19.29 -36.79 2.57
CA ILE A 517 -20.25 -36.99 1.47
C ILE A 517 -21.69 -36.69 1.88
N ALA A 518 -22.07 -37.00 3.13
CA ALA A 518 -23.42 -36.77 3.63
C ALA A 518 -23.70 -35.27 3.89
N SER A 519 -22.65 -34.46 4.06
CA SER A 519 -22.78 -33.02 4.27
C SER A 519 -23.18 -32.25 3.01
N GLU A 520 -22.93 -32.83 1.82
CA GLU A 520 -23.24 -32.24 0.51
C GLU A 520 -24.75 -32.22 0.18
N ARG A 521 -25.60 -32.85 1.00
CA ARG A 521 -27.07 -32.95 0.83
C ARG A 521 -27.54 -33.57 -0.50
N VAL A 522 -26.63 -34.08 -1.32
CA VAL A 522 -26.93 -34.88 -2.51
C VAL A 522 -27.21 -36.33 -2.13
N VAL A 523 -26.59 -36.81 -1.05
CA VAL A 523 -26.78 -38.14 -0.50
C VAL A 523 -27.06 -38.05 1.00
N ALA A 524 -27.79 -39.03 1.55
CA ALA A 524 -28.08 -39.11 2.97
C ALA A 524 -27.45 -40.36 3.59
N LYS A 525 -26.90 -40.25 4.80
CA LYS A 525 -26.40 -41.37 5.58
C LYS A 525 -27.43 -41.76 6.63
N GLY A 526 -27.78 -43.03 6.70
CA GLY A 526 -28.77 -43.51 7.66
C GLY A 526 -28.80 -45.02 7.80
N HIS A 527 -29.85 -45.52 8.42
CA HIS A 527 -30.10 -46.96 8.53
C HIS A 527 -31.18 -47.38 7.55
N GLY A 528 -30.87 -48.38 6.72
CA GLY A 528 -31.82 -49.04 5.84
C GLY A 528 -32.10 -50.47 6.28
N ARG A 529 -33.29 -50.96 5.97
CA ARG A 529 -33.67 -52.37 6.13
C ARG A 529 -33.46 -53.07 4.80
N VAL A 530 -32.61 -54.10 4.78
CA VAL A 530 -32.27 -54.91 3.60
C VAL A 530 -32.32 -56.39 3.96
N TYR A 531 -32.41 -57.28 2.98
CA TYR A 531 -32.37 -58.72 3.26
C TYR A 531 -30.94 -59.20 3.53
N GLU A 532 -30.80 -60.11 4.49
CA GLU A 532 -29.51 -60.62 4.96
C GLU A 532 -28.72 -61.35 3.86
N ASP A 533 -29.41 -62.06 2.97
CA ASP A 533 -28.83 -62.76 1.81
C ASP A 533 -28.06 -61.81 0.88
N VAL A 534 -28.57 -60.58 0.71
CA VAL A 534 -27.91 -59.55 -0.11
C VAL A 534 -26.64 -59.01 0.53
N VAL A 535 -26.59 -58.99 1.87
CA VAL A 535 -25.46 -58.46 2.64
C VAL A 535 -24.34 -59.48 2.75
N THR A 536 -24.65 -60.76 3.01
CA THR A 536 -23.66 -61.83 3.16
C THR A 536 -23.21 -62.46 1.85
N GLY A 537 -23.97 -62.25 0.76
CA GLY A 537 -23.69 -62.87 -0.54
C GLY A 537 -24.02 -64.36 -0.61
N VAL A 538 -24.72 -64.89 0.41
CA VAL A 538 -25.14 -66.29 0.48
C VAL A 538 -26.39 -66.48 -0.40
N GLY A 539 -26.47 -67.63 -1.08
CA GLY A 539 -27.57 -67.97 -2.00
C GLY A 539 -28.97 -67.85 -1.38
N TYR A 540 -29.98 -67.77 -2.24
CA TYR A 540 -31.39 -67.55 -1.88
C TYR A 540 -31.85 -68.45 -0.72
N GLN A 541 -32.43 -67.86 0.33
CA GLN A 541 -33.11 -68.56 1.43
C GLN A 541 -34.63 -68.40 1.28
N GLU A 542 -35.40 -69.48 1.51
CA GLU A 542 -36.87 -69.47 1.45
C GLU A 542 -37.52 -68.47 2.40
N GLN A 543 -36.89 -68.20 3.56
CA GLN A 543 -37.30 -67.14 4.48
C GLN A 543 -36.22 -66.05 4.55
N ARG A 544 -36.44 -64.95 3.82
CA ARG A 544 -35.50 -63.83 3.83
C ARG A 544 -35.61 -63.02 5.12
N LYS A 545 -34.58 -63.11 5.95
CA LYS A 545 -34.45 -62.29 7.16
C LYS A 545 -34.08 -60.85 6.79
N VAL A 546 -34.83 -59.88 7.32
CA VAL A 546 -34.54 -58.45 7.16
C VAL A 546 -33.60 -57.99 8.26
N VAL A 547 -32.51 -57.34 7.88
CA VAL A 547 -31.51 -56.79 8.79
C VAL A 547 -31.35 -55.28 8.57
N GLN A 548 -31.02 -54.57 9.65
CA GLN A 548 -30.73 -53.14 9.60
C GLN A 548 -29.23 -52.94 9.34
N ARG A 549 -28.89 -52.07 8.37
CA ARG A 549 -27.52 -51.74 7.99
C ARG A 549 -27.33 -50.25 7.77
N ARG A 550 -26.09 -49.79 7.90
CA ARG A 550 -25.69 -48.42 7.57
C ARG A 550 -25.62 -48.28 6.05
N MET A 551 -26.34 -47.32 5.51
CA MET A 551 -26.51 -47.12 4.08
C MET A 551 -26.30 -45.67 3.69
N ILE A 552 -25.94 -45.49 2.42
CA ILE A 552 -25.97 -44.22 1.72
C ILE A 552 -27.19 -44.24 0.79
N PHE A 553 -28.04 -43.24 0.95
CA PHE A 553 -29.27 -43.05 0.17
C PHE A 553 -29.03 -41.96 -0.87
N THR A 554 -29.19 -42.31 -2.14
CA THR A 554 -29.18 -41.37 -3.27
C THR A 554 -30.59 -40.93 -3.69
N ALA A 555 -31.62 -41.66 -3.24
CA ALA A 555 -33.02 -41.39 -3.53
C ALA A 555 -33.92 -41.90 -2.38
N ASN A 556 -35.17 -41.43 -2.36
CA ASN A 556 -36.20 -41.95 -1.46
C ASN A 556 -36.85 -43.20 -2.04
N CYS A 557 -37.30 -44.10 -1.16
CA CYS A 557 -38.04 -45.29 -1.58
C CYS A 557 -39.36 -44.88 -2.29
N PRO A 558 -39.67 -45.44 -3.47
CA PRO A 558 -40.97 -45.26 -4.10
C PRO A 558 -42.12 -45.69 -3.17
N LYS A 559 -43.23 -44.95 -3.19
CA LYS A 559 -44.39 -45.18 -2.28
C LYS A 559 -45.07 -46.54 -2.51
N ASP A 560 -44.91 -47.10 -3.71
CA ASP A 560 -45.48 -48.35 -4.18
C ASP A 560 -44.63 -49.59 -3.83
N LYS A 561 -43.41 -49.41 -3.31
CA LYS A 561 -42.48 -50.51 -3.02
C LYS A 561 -42.18 -50.65 -1.55
N LYS A 562 -42.08 -51.90 -1.08
CA LYS A 562 -41.53 -52.19 0.24
C LYS A 562 -40.06 -51.78 0.27
N GLN A 563 -39.67 -51.05 1.31
CA GLN A 563 -38.32 -50.54 1.47
C GLN A 563 -37.24 -51.63 1.40
N ALA A 564 -37.50 -52.80 2.00
CA ALA A 564 -36.56 -53.92 1.99
C ALA A 564 -36.33 -54.50 0.59
N ASP A 565 -37.36 -54.62 -0.23
CA ASP A 565 -37.26 -55.12 -1.61
C ASP A 565 -36.46 -54.14 -2.48
N TRP A 566 -36.80 -52.86 -2.39
CA TRP A 566 -36.17 -51.81 -3.18
C TRP A 566 -34.70 -51.58 -2.80
N LEU A 567 -34.39 -51.39 -1.51
CA LEU A 567 -33.00 -51.20 -1.07
C LEU A 567 -32.13 -52.42 -1.38
N SER A 568 -32.66 -53.63 -1.21
CA SER A 568 -31.94 -54.85 -1.55
C SER A 568 -31.64 -54.96 -3.05
N SER A 569 -32.54 -54.49 -3.92
CA SER A 569 -32.26 -54.46 -5.37
C SER A 569 -31.19 -53.43 -5.73
N GLN A 570 -31.21 -52.25 -5.10
CA GLN A 570 -30.21 -51.19 -5.30
C GLN A 570 -28.81 -51.65 -4.83
N VAL A 571 -28.72 -52.30 -3.66
CA VAL A 571 -27.45 -52.86 -3.16
C VAL A 571 -26.91 -53.94 -4.09
N LYS A 572 -27.76 -54.84 -4.62
CA LYS A 572 -27.34 -55.84 -5.62
C LYS A 572 -26.78 -55.18 -6.88
N GLN A 573 -27.45 -54.14 -7.37
CA GLN A 573 -27.01 -53.39 -8.55
C GLN A 573 -25.65 -52.72 -8.33
N PHE A 574 -25.42 -52.13 -7.15
CA PHE A 574 -24.13 -51.53 -6.80
C PHE A 574 -23.02 -52.58 -6.71
N ARG A 575 -23.27 -53.68 -5.98
CA ARG A 575 -22.30 -54.78 -5.77
C ARG A 575 -21.94 -55.51 -7.05
N ALA A 576 -22.86 -55.66 -7.99
CA ALA A 576 -22.57 -56.28 -9.29
C ALA A 576 -21.44 -55.56 -10.07
N LYS A 577 -21.21 -54.28 -9.77
CA LYS A 577 -20.15 -53.46 -10.36
C LYS A 577 -18.95 -53.24 -9.42
N LEU A 578 -19.08 -53.62 -8.15
CA LEU A 578 -17.99 -53.61 -7.18
C LEU A 578 -17.11 -54.84 -7.48
N LYS A 579 -16.03 -54.66 -8.24
CA LYS A 579 -15.09 -55.77 -8.53
C LYS A 579 -14.53 -56.31 -7.22
N GLY A 580 -14.54 -57.64 -7.12
CA GLY A 580 -14.28 -58.42 -5.90
C GLY A 580 -12.95 -58.13 -5.20
N ASP A 581 -12.94 -58.43 -3.92
CA ASP A 581 -12.05 -58.04 -2.83
C ASP A 581 -10.60 -58.58 -2.88
N HIS A 582 -10.00 -58.81 -4.06
CA HIS A 582 -8.72 -59.55 -4.15
C HIS A 582 -7.44 -58.72 -4.42
N ASP A 583 -7.51 -57.45 -4.80
CA ASP A 583 -6.31 -56.71 -5.25
C ASP A 583 -6.02 -55.41 -4.47
N VAL A 584 -6.50 -55.27 -3.22
CA VAL A 584 -6.04 -54.17 -2.36
C VAL A 584 -5.16 -54.74 -1.25
N PRO A 585 -3.82 -54.55 -1.29
CA PRO A 585 -2.96 -55.08 -0.25
C PRO A 585 -3.37 -54.52 1.13
N PRO A 586 -3.29 -55.35 2.18
CA PRO A 586 -3.53 -54.89 3.53
C PRO A 586 -2.53 -53.77 3.85
N VAL A 587 -3.04 -52.71 4.49
CA VAL A 587 -2.23 -51.58 4.94
C VAL A 587 -1.22 -52.11 5.97
N LEU A 588 0.07 -51.92 5.70
CA LEU A 588 1.14 -52.02 6.70
C LEU A 588 1.08 -50.81 7.64
#